data_AF-A0A5N5WJV2-F1
#
_entry.id   AF-A0A5N5WJV2-F1
#
_cell.length_a   1.000
_cell.length_b   1.000
_cell.length_c   1.000
_cell.angle_alpha   90.00
_cell.angle_beta   90.00
_cell.angle_gamma   90.00
#
_symmetry.space_group_name_H-M   'P 1'
#
loop_
_entity.id
_entity.type
_entity.pdbx_description
1 polymer ?
#
loop_
_entity_poly.entity_id
_entity_poly.type
_entity_poly.pdbx_seq_one_letter_code
_entity_poly.pdbx_strand_id
1 'polypeptide(L)'
;MLWRSWAMLGLQEWGLTGPPNGTVNITRDVLDSLFGHYEAITGIPGAIFAPEFHRPVSLNQSDSEPRDHSTTIKGLVASGRLLEWTVEDGWEPLCQFLEKDLPTDELPFGNTVDKTLDAFSSSIDPCAAAAVRNLIIFVVCACVAGAYGLSSIS
;
A
#
# COMPACT_ATOMS: atom_id res chain seq x y z
N MET A 1 -8.97 -0.41 -17.68
CA MET A 1 -10.27 -0.13 -17.03
C MET A 1 -10.29 -0.45 -15.52
N LEU A 2 -9.18 -0.81 -14.85
CA LEU A 2 -9.23 -1.17 -13.41
C LEU A 2 -9.32 0.01 -12.43
N TRP A 3 -8.71 1.17 -12.72
CA TRP A 3 -8.53 2.23 -11.72
C TRP A 3 -9.82 2.88 -11.22
N ARG A 4 -10.83 3.04 -12.10
CA ARG A 4 -12.13 3.60 -11.68
C ARG A 4 -12.84 2.67 -10.70
N SER A 5 -12.81 1.36 -10.93
CA SER A 5 -13.40 0.38 -10.01
C SER A 5 -12.71 0.40 -8.64
N TRP A 6 -11.37 0.52 -8.63
CA TRP A 6 -10.62 0.69 -7.37
C TRP A 6 -10.93 1.99 -6.64
N ALA A 7 -11.06 3.11 -7.35
CA ALA A 7 -11.43 4.39 -6.76
C ALA A 7 -12.85 4.37 -6.16
N MET A 8 -13.80 3.70 -6.83
CA MET A 8 -15.16 3.53 -6.32
C MET A 8 -15.19 2.68 -5.04
N LEU A 9 -14.38 1.63 -4.99
CA LEU A 9 -14.28 0.75 -3.82
C LEU A 9 -13.59 1.45 -2.63
N GLY A 10 -12.50 2.20 -2.87
CA GLY A 10 -11.87 3.02 -1.84
C GLY A 10 -12.75 4.15 -1.31
N LEU A 11 -13.63 4.72 -2.15
CA LEU A 11 -14.65 5.69 -1.72
C LEU A 11 -15.75 5.03 -0.87
N GLN A 12 -16.10 3.78 -1.16
CA GLN A 12 -17.08 3.05 -0.36
C GLN A 12 -16.53 2.69 1.02
N GLU A 13 -15.26 2.24 1.09
CA GLU A 13 -14.61 1.88 2.35
C GLU A 13 -14.26 3.07 3.23
N TRP A 14 -13.59 4.07 2.64
CA TRP A 14 -12.98 5.18 3.40
C TRP A 14 -13.53 6.55 3.05
N GLY A 15 -14.61 6.61 2.24
CA GLY A 15 -15.28 7.88 1.96
C GLY A 15 -15.90 8.50 3.21
N LEU A 16 -16.17 9.79 3.13
CA LEU A 16 -16.76 10.61 4.21
C LEU A 16 -18.14 10.13 4.72
N THR A 17 -18.74 9.14 4.07
CA THR A 17 -20.02 8.51 4.41
C THR A 17 -19.89 7.07 4.92
N GLY A 18 -18.67 6.54 5.07
CA GLY A 18 -18.42 5.19 5.59
C GLY A 18 -18.58 5.09 7.12
N PRO A 19 -18.77 3.87 7.67
CA PRO A 19 -18.83 3.67 9.12
C PRO A 19 -17.50 4.08 9.77
N PRO A 20 -17.52 4.73 10.95
CA PRO A 20 -16.34 5.34 11.59
C PRO A 20 -15.20 4.36 11.94
N ASN A 21 -15.48 3.06 11.83
CA ASN A 21 -14.56 1.97 12.17
C ASN A 21 -13.85 1.40 10.93
N GLY A 22 -14.17 1.88 9.73
CA GLY A 22 -13.57 1.42 8.46
C GLY A 22 -13.94 0.00 8.03
N THR A 23 -14.79 -0.70 8.78
CA THR A 23 -15.29 -2.03 8.41
C THR A 23 -16.51 -1.90 7.52
N VAL A 24 -16.34 -2.01 6.20
CA VAL A 24 -17.49 -2.26 5.32
C VAL A 24 -17.43 -3.72 4.91
N ASN A 25 -18.59 -4.37 4.96
CA ASN A 25 -18.71 -5.78 4.64
C ASN A 25 -18.73 -5.91 3.11
N ILE A 26 -17.58 -5.80 2.45
CA ILE A 26 -17.46 -5.94 0.98
C ILE A 26 -17.81 -7.38 0.62
N THR A 27 -19.02 -7.60 0.12
CA THR A 27 -19.44 -8.92 -0.35
C THR A 27 -18.91 -9.22 -1.74
N ARG A 28 -18.75 -10.51 -2.05
CA ARG A 28 -18.31 -10.98 -3.38
C ARG A 28 -19.18 -10.43 -4.52
N ASP A 29 -20.48 -10.26 -4.29
CA ASP A 29 -21.40 -9.73 -5.30
C ASP A 29 -21.03 -8.32 -5.76
N VAL A 30 -20.48 -7.50 -4.85
CA VAL A 30 -20.00 -6.14 -5.18
C VAL A 30 -18.75 -6.20 -6.05
N LEU A 31 -17.86 -7.15 -5.77
CA LEU A 31 -16.62 -7.35 -6.53
C LEU A 31 -16.92 -7.91 -7.92
N ASP A 32 -17.81 -8.89 -8.03
CA ASP A 32 -18.27 -9.45 -9.30
C ASP A 32 -18.97 -8.37 -10.15
N SER A 33 -19.71 -7.43 -9.53
CA SER A 33 -20.32 -6.30 -10.24
C SER A 33 -19.30 -5.24 -10.68
N LEU A 34 -18.23 -5.00 -9.94
CA LEU A 34 -17.25 -3.93 -10.21
C LEU A 34 -16.12 -4.36 -11.14
N PHE A 35 -15.72 -5.63 -11.06
CA PHE A 35 -14.58 -6.18 -11.79
C PHE A 35 -15.00 -7.23 -12.83
N GLY A 36 -16.24 -7.73 -12.81
CA GLY A 36 -16.67 -8.87 -13.61
C GLY A 36 -16.11 -10.18 -13.05
N HIS A 37 -16.00 -11.22 -13.89
CA HIS A 37 -15.38 -12.48 -13.47
C HIS A 37 -13.90 -12.28 -13.15
N TYR A 38 -13.53 -12.45 -11.89
CA TYR A 38 -12.14 -12.44 -11.43
C TYR A 38 -11.83 -13.70 -10.62
N GLU A 39 -10.63 -14.26 -10.79
CA GLU A 39 -10.18 -15.45 -10.07
C GLU A 39 -9.29 -15.08 -8.86
N ALA A 40 -8.52 -14.00 -8.99
CA ALA A 40 -7.68 -13.46 -7.92
C ALA A 40 -7.43 -11.96 -8.07
N ILE A 41 -7.18 -11.28 -6.96
CA ILE A 41 -6.75 -9.88 -6.88
C ILE A 41 -5.35 -9.89 -6.24
N THR A 42 -4.37 -9.24 -6.89
CA THR A 42 -2.98 -9.20 -6.41
C THR A 42 -2.46 -7.77 -6.27
N GLY A 43 -1.39 -7.61 -5.49
CA GLY A 43 -0.70 -6.33 -5.26
C GLY A 43 -1.37 -5.46 -4.21
N ILE A 44 -0.98 -4.17 -4.19
CA ILE A 44 -1.41 -3.17 -3.20
C ILE A 44 -2.94 -3.15 -3.00
N PRO A 45 -3.80 -3.20 -4.04
CA PRO A 45 -5.25 -3.24 -3.82
C PRO A 45 -5.72 -4.48 -3.06
N GLY A 46 -5.15 -5.65 -3.35
CA GLY A 46 -5.47 -6.89 -2.62
C GLY A 46 -5.05 -6.85 -1.14
N ALA A 47 -4.06 -6.02 -0.81
CA ALA A 47 -3.56 -5.82 0.54
C ALA A 47 -4.44 -4.93 1.39
N ILE A 48 -4.87 -3.79 0.82
CA ILE A 48 -5.60 -2.78 1.57
C ILE A 48 -7.04 -3.26 1.86
N PHE A 49 -7.59 -4.15 1.03
CA PHE A 49 -8.91 -4.77 1.20
C PHE A 49 -8.83 -6.25 1.63
N ALA A 50 -7.69 -6.68 2.19
CA ALA A 50 -7.46 -8.09 2.55
C ALA A 50 -8.44 -8.65 3.61
N PRO A 51 -8.82 -7.92 4.68
CA PRO A 51 -9.78 -8.41 5.66
C PRO A 51 -11.16 -8.73 5.09
N GLU A 52 -11.56 -8.05 4.01
CA GLU A 52 -12.91 -8.09 3.46
C GLU A 52 -13.10 -9.23 2.43
N PHE A 53 -12.01 -9.78 1.91
CA PHE A 53 -12.07 -10.90 0.95
C PHE A 53 -12.24 -12.26 1.65
N HIS A 54 -13.47 -12.82 1.60
CA HIS A 54 -13.85 -14.14 2.16
C HIS A 54 -13.07 -15.37 1.65
N ARG A 55 -12.14 -15.20 0.71
CA ARG A 55 -11.11 -16.20 0.39
C ARG A 55 -9.76 -15.49 0.33
N PRO A 56 -8.92 -15.64 1.36
CA PRO A 56 -7.58 -15.07 1.30
C PRO A 56 -6.76 -15.96 0.38
N VAL A 57 -6.67 -15.58 -0.89
CA VAL A 57 -5.39 -15.70 -1.62
C VAL A 57 -4.87 -14.28 -1.77
N SER A 58 -4.74 -13.60 -0.64
CA SER A 58 -3.95 -12.40 -0.51
C SER A 58 -2.48 -12.82 -0.66
N LEU A 59 -1.92 -12.63 -1.85
CA LEU A 59 -0.46 -12.66 -2.06
C LEU A 59 0.20 -11.40 -1.48
N ASN A 60 -0.29 -10.92 -0.33
CA ASN A 60 0.36 -9.92 0.48
C ASN A 60 0.79 -10.61 1.78
N GLN A 61 2.00 -11.13 1.70
CA GLN A 61 2.63 -12.09 2.60
C GLN A 61 3.04 -11.47 3.95
N SER A 62 2.33 -10.46 4.46
CA SER A 62 2.74 -9.72 5.66
C SER A 62 1.87 -9.92 6.89
N ASP A 63 0.67 -10.50 6.82
CA ASP A 63 -0.15 -10.68 8.02
C ASP A 63 -0.78 -12.08 8.16
N SER A 64 -0.29 -12.77 9.21
CA SER A 64 -1.02 -13.69 10.09
C SER A 64 -0.88 -15.23 10.00
N GLU A 65 -0.01 -15.82 9.18
CA GLU A 65 0.57 -17.14 9.54
C GLU A 65 2.05 -17.28 9.14
N PRO A 66 2.99 -16.98 10.05
CA PRO A 66 4.43 -17.22 9.85
C PRO A 66 4.81 -18.69 9.63
N ARG A 67 3.85 -19.62 9.63
CA ARG A 67 4.10 -21.06 9.76
C ARG A 67 3.97 -21.82 8.45
N ASP A 68 3.00 -21.50 7.59
CA ASP A 68 2.72 -22.37 6.44
C ASP A 68 3.76 -22.27 5.32
N HIS A 69 4.23 -21.06 4.98
CA HIS A 69 5.20 -20.90 3.89
C HIS A 69 6.59 -21.44 4.26
N SER A 70 7.10 -21.05 5.43
CA SER A 70 8.42 -21.47 5.91
C SER A 70 8.46 -22.98 6.19
N THR A 71 7.38 -23.56 6.74
CA THR A 71 7.30 -25.02 6.96
C THR A 71 7.20 -25.77 5.63
N THR A 72 6.45 -25.25 4.66
CA THR A 72 6.37 -25.83 3.31
C THR A 72 7.73 -25.82 2.63
N ILE A 73 8.49 -24.72 2.70
CA ILE A 73 9.83 -24.62 2.13
C ILE A 73 10.81 -25.60 2.82
N LYS A 74 10.77 -25.71 4.15
CA LYS A 74 11.57 -26.68 4.92
C LYS A 74 11.29 -28.14 4.54
N GLY A 75 10.04 -28.45 4.14
CA GLY A 75 9.66 -29.78 3.65
C GLY A 75 10.05 -30.07 2.20
N LEU A 76 10.18 -29.04 1.36
CA LEU A 76 10.44 -29.17 -0.08
C LEU A 76 11.94 -29.14 -0.43
N VAL A 77 12.75 -28.39 0.32
CA VAL A 77 14.16 -28.19 0.02
C VAL A 77 15.04 -29.01 0.97
N ALA A 78 15.96 -29.80 0.42
CA ALA A 78 16.92 -30.56 1.22
C ALA A 78 17.74 -29.62 2.12
N SER A 79 17.94 -29.98 3.38
CA SER A 79 18.51 -29.09 4.42
C SER A 79 19.88 -28.48 4.08
N GLY A 80 20.69 -29.13 3.23
CA GLY A 80 21.96 -28.58 2.76
C GLY A 80 21.84 -27.48 1.69
N ARG A 81 20.63 -27.16 1.23
CA ARG A 81 20.33 -26.12 0.22
C ARG A 81 19.39 -25.04 0.76
N LEU A 82 19.11 -25.05 2.06
CA LEU A 82 18.25 -24.07 2.72
C LEU A 82 18.98 -23.52 3.94
N LEU A 83 19.21 -22.21 3.94
CA LEU A 83 19.68 -21.48 5.11
C LEU A 83 18.49 -20.76 5.76
N GLU A 84 18.26 -21.04 7.04
CA GLU A 84 17.40 -20.21 7.89
C GLU A 84 18.27 -19.14 8.52
N TRP A 85 17.97 -17.87 8.24
CA TRP A 85 18.80 -16.73 8.59
C TRP A 85 17.90 -15.52 8.87
N THR A 86 18.23 -14.75 9.92
CA THR A 86 17.60 -13.46 10.21
C THR A 86 18.62 -12.32 10.11
N VAL A 87 18.14 -11.08 10.01
CA VAL A 87 19.01 -9.91 9.83
C VAL A 87 19.98 -9.73 11.00
N GLU A 88 19.59 -10.17 12.19
CA GLU A 88 20.38 -10.15 13.42
C GLU A 88 21.57 -11.13 13.38
N ASP A 89 21.50 -12.19 12.56
CA ASP A 89 22.56 -13.19 12.42
C ASP A 89 23.79 -12.66 11.64
N GLY A 90 23.65 -11.53 10.94
CA GLY A 90 24.77 -10.86 10.28
C GLY A 90 25.33 -11.62 9.06
N TRP A 91 26.54 -11.24 8.62
CA TRP A 91 27.14 -11.77 7.39
C TRP A 91 27.67 -13.21 7.49
N GLU A 92 28.08 -13.65 8.69
CA GLU A 92 28.84 -14.88 8.88
C GLU A 92 28.13 -16.16 8.42
N PRO A 93 26.92 -16.50 8.91
CA PRO A 93 26.19 -17.69 8.46
C PRO A 93 25.77 -17.63 6.99
N LEU A 94 25.50 -16.42 6.47
CA LEU A 94 25.11 -16.22 5.07
C LEU A 94 26.29 -16.44 4.11
N CYS A 95 27.45 -15.83 4.41
CA CYS A 95 28.65 -15.98 3.59
C CYS A 95 29.19 -17.41 3.64
N GLN A 96 29.16 -18.07 4.79
CA GLN A 96 29.55 -19.47 4.93
C GLN A 96 28.68 -20.39 4.06
N PHE A 97 27.36 -20.20 4.08
CA PHE A 97 26.43 -20.99 3.27
C PHE A 97 26.60 -20.75 1.77
N LEU A 98 26.99 -19.53 1.37
CA LEU A 98 27.22 -19.14 -0.03
C LEU A 98 28.66 -19.40 -0.51
N GLU A 99 29.54 -19.93 0.35
CA GLU A 99 30.97 -20.12 0.09
C GLU A 99 31.66 -18.83 -0.40
N LYS A 100 31.31 -17.68 0.20
CA LYS A 100 31.88 -16.36 -0.11
C LYS A 100 32.66 -15.80 1.07
N ASP A 101 33.61 -14.93 0.75
CA ASP A 101 34.35 -14.18 1.76
C ASP A 101 33.44 -13.20 2.53
N LEU A 102 33.80 -12.95 3.79
CA LEU A 102 33.14 -11.94 4.61
C LEU A 102 33.41 -10.54 4.05
N PRO A 103 32.36 -9.75 3.74
CA PRO A 103 32.57 -8.36 3.37
C PRO A 103 33.06 -7.54 4.57
N THR A 104 33.85 -6.50 4.27
CA THR A 104 34.33 -5.54 5.29
C THR A 104 33.21 -4.57 5.72
N ASP A 105 32.22 -4.37 4.86
CA ASP A 105 31.13 -3.41 5.08
C ASP A 105 30.04 -3.98 6.00
N GLU A 106 29.42 -3.10 6.79
CA GLU A 106 28.26 -3.45 7.62
C GLU A 106 27.06 -3.88 6.76
N LEU A 107 26.22 -4.75 7.33
CA LEU A 107 25.05 -5.28 6.64
C LEU A 107 24.08 -4.12 6.31
N PRO A 108 23.61 -4.01 5.05
CA PRO A 108 22.86 -2.83 4.63
C PRO A 108 21.52 -2.72 5.35
N PHE A 109 21.27 -1.55 5.95
CA PHE A 109 20.04 -1.26 6.68
C PHE A 109 19.34 -0.01 6.12
N GLY A 110 18.37 -0.22 5.23
CA GLY A 110 17.73 0.86 4.46
C GLY A 110 16.20 0.79 4.36
N ASN A 111 15.61 -0.40 4.42
CA ASN A 111 14.18 -0.59 4.22
C ASN A 111 13.40 -0.48 5.54
N THR A 112 13.57 0.63 6.24
CA THR A 112 12.92 0.87 7.53
C THR A 112 11.55 1.51 7.35
N VAL A 113 10.67 1.34 8.34
CA VAL A 113 9.30 1.88 8.29
C VAL A 113 9.32 3.40 8.20
N ASP A 114 10.19 4.07 8.95
CA ASP A 114 10.38 5.52 8.90
C ASP A 114 10.81 5.99 7.50
N LYS A 115 11.85 5.39 6.90
CA LYS A 115 12.33 5.77 5.56
C LYS A 115 11.28 5.52 4.47
N THR A 116 10.51 4.45 4.59
CA THR A 116 9.45 4.14 3.62
C THR A 116 8.26 5.09 3.75
N LEU A 117 7.88 5.47 4.98
CA LEU A 117 6.85 6.48 5.23
C LEU A 117 7.28 7.87 4.75
N ASP A 118 8.54 8.25 4.97
CA ASP A 118 9.09 9.53 4.51
C ASP A 118 9.16 9.62 2.98
N ALA A 119 9.52 8.52 2.31
CA ALA A 119 9.48 8.43 0.85
C ALA A 119 8.06 8.57 0.29
N PHE A 120 7.07 8.03 1.01
CA PHE A 120 5.67 8.15 0.63
C PHE A 120 5.14 9.58 0.83
N SER A 121 5.37 10.20 1.98
CA SER A 121 4.90 11.55 2.30
C SER A 121 5.48 12.60 1.35
N SER A 122 6.79 12.53 1.08
CA SER A 122 7.49 13.43 0.15
C SER A 122 6.97 13.37 -1.29
N SER A 123 6.31 12.27 -1.67
CA SER A 123 5.67 12.14 -2.98
C SER A 123 4.30 12.82 -3.06
N ILE A 124 3.62 13.00 -1.92
CA ILE A 124 2.26 13.57 -1.85
C ILE A 124 2.32 15.09 -1.64
N ASP A 125 3.33 15.61 -0.93
CA ASP A 125 3.49 17.04 -0.64
C ASP A 125 3.43 17.96 -1.88
N PRO A 126 4.08 17.64 -3.02
CA PRO A 126 4.01 18.48 -4.20
C PRO A 126 2.59 18.54 -4.81
N CYS A 127 1.86 17.42 -4.75
CA CYS A 127 0.49 17.33 -5.21
C CYS A 127 -0.44 18.18 -4.34
N ALA A 128 -0.30 18.05 -3.01
CA ALA A 128 -1.04 18.84 -2.04
C ALA A 128 -0.73 20.34 -2.18
N ALA A 129 0.54 20.72 -2.33
CA ALA A 129 0.95 22.11 -2.53
C ALA A 129 0.37 22.71 -3.81
N ALA A 130 0.35 21.94 -4.91
CA ALA A 130 -0.27 22.37 -6.15
C ALA A 130 -1.79 22.56 -6.01
N ALA A 131 -2.48 21.64 -5.33
CA ALA A 131 -3.92 21.73 -5.07
C ALA A 131 -4.26 22.98 -4.22
N VAL A 132 -3.51 23.21 -3.13
CA VAL A 132 -3.68 24.38 -2.25
C VAL A 132 -3.44 25.69 -3.02
N ARG A 133 -2.38 25.75 -3.84
CA ARG A 133 -2.10 26.93 -4.67
C ARG A 133 -3.26 27.24 -5.61
N ASN A 134 -3.77 26.23 -6.30
CA ASN A 134 -4.88 26.40 -7.24
C ASN A 134 -6.17 26.84 -6.53
N LEU A 135 -6.43 26.29 -5.33
CA LEU A 135 -7.56 26.70 -4.50
C LEU A 135 -7.46 28.17 -4.08
N ILE A 136 -6.27 28.61 -3.61
CA ILE A 136 -6.04 30.00 -3.23
C ILE A 136 -6.29 30.93 -4.42
N ILE A 137 -5.75 30.61 -5.60
CA ILE A 137 -5.95 31.41 -6.81
C ILE A 137 -7.44 31.50 -7.15
N PHE A 138 -8.16 30.38 -7.12
CA PHE A 138 -9.59 30.35 -7.40
C PHE A 138 -10.39 31.23 -6.44
N VAL A 139 -10.15 31.08 -5.13
CA VAL A 139 -10.83 31.87 -4.09
C VAL A 139 -10.56 33.36 -4.27
N VAL A 140 -9.31 33.74 -4.53
CA VAL A 140 -8.94 35.14 -4.78
C VAL A 140 -9.66 35.68 -6.02
N CYS A 141 -9.65 34.95 -7.13
CA CYS A 141 -10.36 35.35 -8.35
C CYS A 141 -11.87 35.49 -8.14
N ALA A 142 -12.50 34.55 -7.42
CA ALA A 142 -13.92 34.58 -7.11
C ALA A 142 -14.29 35.78 -6.22
N CYS A 143 -13.50 36.07 -5.19
CA CYS A 143 -13.69 37.24 -4.32
C CYS A 143 -13.56 38.54 -5.11
N VAL A 144 -12.55 38.65 -5.96
CA VAL A 144 -12.33 39.83 -6.82
C VAL A 144 -13.50 40.01 -7.80
N ALA A 145 -13.92 38.95 -8.50
CA ALA A 145 -15.07 39.00 -9.41
C ALA A 145 -16.37 39.36 -8.68
N GLY A 146 -16.59 38.81 -7.48
CA GLY A 146 -17.75 39.14 -6.64
C GLY A 146 -17.77 40.62 -6.23
N ALA A 147 -16.62 41.16 -5.81
CA ALA A 147 -16.49 42.58 -5.46
C ALA A 147 -16.78 43.49 -6.67
N TYR A 148 -16.24 43.18 -7.85
CA TYR A 148 -16.52 43.93 -9.08
C TYR A 148 -17.99 43.81 -9.50
N GLY A 149 -18.58 42.62 -9.41
CA GLY A 149 -20.01 42.42 -9.74
C GLY A 149 -20.91 43.26 -8.84
N LEU A 150 -20.67 43.26 -7.53
CA LEU A 150 -21.40 44.09 -6.56
C LEU A 150 -21.25 45.60 -6.86
N SER A 151 -20.06 46.04 -7.27
CA SER A 151 -19.82 47.44 -7.62
C SER A 151 -20.49 47.90 -8.93
N SER A 152 -20.83 46.97 -9.83
CA SER A 152 -21.47 47.27 -11.13
C SER A 152 -23.01 47.38 -11.06
N ILE A 153 -23.59 46.94 -9.94
CA ILE A 153 -25.05 46.90 -9.71
C ILE A 153 -25.51 48.09 -8.83
N SER A 154 -24.58 48.74 -8.12
CA SER A 154 -24.81 50.00 -7.38
C SER A 154 -24.67 51.22 -8.29
#